data_AF-A0A1K1R401-F1
#
_entry.id   AF-A0A1K1R401-F1
#
_cell.length_a   1.000
_cell.length_b   1.000
_cell.length_c   1.000
_cell.angle_alpha   90.00
_cell.angle_beta   90.00
_cell.angle_gamma   90.00
#
_symmetry.space_group_name_H-M   'P 1'
#
loop_
_entity.id
_entity.type
_entity.pdbx_description
1 polymer ?
#
loop_
_entity_poly.entity_id
_entity_poly.type
_entity_poly.pdbx_seq_one_letter_code
_entity_poly.pdbx_strand_id
1 'polypeptide(L)'
;MLRIQAYKFENGDKLVRSFGIGGYEYSFQKRIDHIQLGHFIINDISLNFGVFHDEISSINGLIGLDILKSGNMVNDLHQMQMYPANID
;
A
#
# COMPACT_ATOMS: atom_id res chain seq x y z
N MET A 1 5.94 7.43 -10.95
CA MET A 1 6.43 6.04 -11.08
C MET A 1 6.58 5.48 -9.68
N LEU A 2 5.75 4.51 -9.27
CA LEU A 2 5.91 3.83 -7.99
C LEU A 2 7.04 2.79 -8.15
N ARG A 3 8.16 2.96 -7.42
CA ARG A 3 9.30 2.05 -7.48
C ARG A 3 9.33 1.22 -6.20
N ILE A 4 8.82 0.00 -6.27
CA ILE A 4 8.85 -0.96 -5.14
C ILE A 4 10.02 -1.93 -5.39
N GLN A 5 10.95 -2.02 -4.45
CA GLN A 5 11.96 -3.09 -4.46
C GLN A 5 11.28 -4.40 -4.05
N ALA A 6 11.60 -5.52 -4.71
CA ALA A 6 11.05 -6.82 -4.32
C ALA A 6 11.64 -7.24 -2.96
N TYR A 7 10.81 -7.34 -1.93
CA TYR A 7 11.22 -7.80 -0.60
C TYR A 7 10.92 -9.29 -0.46
N LYS A 8 11.84 -10.03 0.17
CA LYS A 8 11.65 -11.41 0.58
C LYS A 8 11.34 -11.48 2.07
N PHE A 9 10.61 -12.51 2.46
CA PHE A 9 10.43 -12.84 3.86
C PHE A 9 11.77 -13.27 4.48
N GLU A 10 12.05 -12.76 5.68
CA GLU A 10 13.26 -13.04 6.45
C GLU A 10 12.90 -13.43 7.89
N ASN A 11 13.76 -14.23 8.53
CA ASN A 11 13.57 -14.60 9.94
C ASN A 11 13.53 -13.35 10.82
N GLY A 12 12.46 -13.21 11.60
CA GLY A 12 12.20 -12.04 12.45
C GLY A 12 11.17 -11.07 11.87
N ASP A 13 10.77 -11.23 10.60
CA ASP A 13 9.68 -10.45 10.04
C ASP A 13 8.36 -10.76 10.76
N LYS A 14 7.61 -9.70 11.01
CA LYS A 14 6.28 -9.81 11.60
C LYS A 14 5.30 -10.34 10.56
N LEU A 15 4.72 -11.51 10.81
CA LEU A 15 3.56 -11.99 10.07
C LEU A 15 2.31 -11.22 10.49
N VAL A 16 1.55 -10.74 9.51
CA VAL A 16 0.32 -9.98 9.70
C VAL A 16 -0.80 -10.70 8.97
N ARG A 17 -1.93 -10.88 9.68
CA ARG A 17 -3.15 -11.47 9.13
C ARG A 17 -4.13 -10.36 8.80
N SER A 18 -4.55 -10.29 7.55
CA SER A 18 -5.55 -9.32 7.05
C SER A 18 -6.85 -10.05 6.73
N PHE A 19 -7.99 -9.36 6.87
CA PHE A 19 -9.32 -9.93 6.64
C PHE A 19 -10.07 -9.12 5.59
N GLY A 20 -10.82 -9.80 4.74
CA GLY A 20 -11.63 -9.19 3.69
C GLY A 20 -12.70 -10.14 3.16
N ILE A 21 -13.28 -9.78 2.01
CA ILE A 21 -14.18 -10.67 1.29
C ILE A 21 -13.38 -11.89 0.83
N GLY A 22 -13.86 -13.10 1.12
CA GLY A 22 -13.16 -14.35 0.80
C GLY A 22 -12.32 -14.93 1.96
N GLY A 23 -12.21 -14.23 3.09
CA GLY A 23 -11.56 -14.76 4.29
C GLY A 23 -10.37 -13.92 4.73
N TYR A 24 -9.22 -14.56 4.91
CA TYR A 24 -8.03 -13.92 5.45
C TYR A 24 -6.78 -14.29 4.66
N GLU A 25 -5.82 -13.37 4.65
CA GLU A 25 -4.52 -13.55 4.02
C GLU A 25 -3.39 -13.32 5.02
N TYR A 26 -2.26 -13.97 4.77
CA TYR A 26 -1.01 -13.66 5.44
C TYR A 26 -0.14 -12.75 4.58
N SER A 27 0.47 -11.78 5.25
CA SER A 27 1.52 -10.92 4.72
C SER A 27 2.65 -10.84 5.73
N PHE A 28 3.82 -10.40 5.30
CA PHE A 28 4.90 -10.04 6.20
C PHE A 28 5.14 -8.53 6.16
N GLN A 29 5.44 -7.95 7.31
CA GLN A 29 5.64 -6.53 7.44
C GLN A 29 7.13 -6.17 7.36
N LYS A 30 7.46 -5.20 6.50
CA LYS A 30 8.79 -4.59 6.43
C LYS A 30 8.69 -3.10 6.71
N ARG A 31 9.66 -2.57 7.45
CA ARG A 31 9.89 -1.13 7.54
C ARG A 31 10.72 -0.71 6.34
N ILE A 32 10.26 0.30 5.63
CA ILE A 32 10.94 0.80 4.43
C ILE A 32 11.24 2.29 4.57
N ASP A 33 12.31 2.72 3.92
CA ASP A 33 12.84 4.09 4.08
C ASP A 33 11.82 5.15 3.66
N HIS A 34 11.16 4.95 2.52
CA HIS A 34 10.08 5.82 2.08
C HIS A 34 9.20 5.17 1.00
N ILE A 35 7.99 5.70 0.86
CA ILE A 35 7.17 5.58 -0.36
C ILE A 35 6.98 6.95 -0.98
N GLN A 36 6.81 6.96 -2.31
CA GLN A 36 6.54 8.16 -3.08
C GLN A 36 5.31 7.96 -3.98
N LEU A 37 4.31 8.81 -3.78
CA LEU A 37 3.11 8.93 -4.59
C LEU A 37 3.12 10.30 -5.29
N GLY A 38 3.62 10.34 -6.53
CA GLY A 38 3.83 11.61 -7.23
C GLY A 38 4.86 12.47 -6.50
N HIS A 39 4.45 13.66 -6.01
CA HIS A 39 5.29 14.54 -5.18
C HIS A 39 5.14 14.30 -3.68
N PHE A 40 4.19 13.45 -3.26
CA PHE A 40 3.97 13.13 -1.86
C PHE A 40 4.92 12.02 -1.41
N ILE A 41 5.71 12.30 -0.38
CA ILE A 41 6.69 11.35 0.18
C ILE A 41 6.32 11.07 1.63
N ILE A 42 6.22 9.79 1.97
CA ILE A 42 6.11 9.34 3.36
C ILE A 42 7.39 8.59 3.68
N ASN A 43 8.10 9.04 4.70
CA ASN A 43 9.30 8.39 5.19
C ASN A 43 8.94 7.38 6.29
N ASP A 44 9.79 6.38 6.45
CA ASP A 44 9.85 5.53 7.63
C ASP A 44 8.52 4.80 7.94
N ILE A 45 7.98 4.13 6.92
CA ILE A 45 6.66 3.48 6.95
C ILE A 45 6.78 1.96 7.02
N SER A 46 5.85 1.33 7.73
CA SER A 46 5.68 -0.12 7.70
C SER A 46 4.70 -0.53 6.61
N LEU A 47 5.15 -1.37 5.67
CA LEU A 47 4.31 -1.95 4.62
C LEU A 47 4.19 -3.45 4.79
N ASN A 48 3.01 -3.97 4.41
CA ASN A 48 2.74 -5.39 4.35
C ASN A 48 2.99 -5.90 2.93
N PHE A 49 3.83 -6.91 2.79
CA PHE A 49 4.13 -7.61 1.56
C PHE A 49 3.49 -9.00 1.59
N GLY A 50 2.72 -9.33 0.56
CA GLY A 50 2.03 -10.60 0.40
C GLY A 50 1.66 -10.80 -1.06
N VAL A 51 1.26 -12.01 -1.40
CA VAL A 51 0.79 -12.34 -2.75
C VAL A 51 -0.73 -12.48 -2.69
N PHE A 52 -1.45 -11.92 -3.66
CA PHE A 52 -2.87 -12.21 -3.81
C PHE A 52 -3.05 -13.64 -4.31
N HIS A 53 -4.21 -14.25 -4.06
CA HIS A 53 -4.55 -15.55 -4.62
C HIS A 53 -4.36 -15.56 -6.14
N ASP A 54 -3.86 -16.67 -6.70
CA ASP A 54 -3.53 -16.82 -8.14
C ASP A 54 -4.72 -16.53 -9.07
N GLU A 55 -5.94 -16.62 -8.55
CA GLU A 55 -7.19 -16.32 -9.26
C GLU A 55 -7.47 -14.79 -9.37
N ILE A 56 -6.76 -13.96 -8.60
CA ILE A 56 -6.90 -12.50 -8.54
C ILE A 56 -5.64 -11.86 -9.15
N SER A 57 -5.58 -11.82 -10.48
CA SER A 57 -4.46 -11.21 -11.22
C SER A 57 -4.67 -9.73 -11.56
N SER A 58 -5.85 -9.18 -11.30
CA SER A 58 -6.19 -7.78 -11.66
C SER A 58 -5.74 -6.73 -10.63
N ILE A 59 -5.34 -7.15 -9.42
CA ILE A 59 -4.94 -6.26 -8.33
C ILE A 59 -3.42 -6.25 -8.21
N ASN A 60 -2.80 -5.13 -8.57
CA ASN A 60 -1.35 -4.94 -8.50
C ASN A 60 -0.84 -4.48 -7.12
N GLY A 61 -1.76 -4.21 -6.18
CA GLY A 61 -1.46 -3.69 -4.86
C GLY A 61 -2.67 -2.95 -4.27
N LEU A 62 -2.64 -2.73 -2.96
CA LEU A 62 -3.66 -1.97 -2.24
C LEU A 62 -3.00 -0.76 -1.55
N ILE A 63 -3.62 0.41 -1.69
CA ILE A 63 -3.21 1.62 -0.96
C ILE A 63 -4.20 1.79 0.20
N GLY A 64 -3.68 1.75 1.43
CA GLY A 64 -4.47 1.89 2.64
C GLY A 64 -4.94 3.32 2.89
N LEU A 65 -6.02 3.45 3.68
CA LEU A 65 -6.55 4.75 4.09
C LEU A 65 -5.59 5.54 4.97
N ASP A 66 -4.69 4.88 5.70
CA ASP A 66 -3.62 5.52 6.46
C ASP A 66 -2.71 6.36 5.55
N ILE A 67 -2.28 5.80 4.42
CA ILE A 67 -1.49 6.52 3.40
C ILE A 67 -2.33 7.65 2.80
N LEU A 68 -3.57 7.37 2.38
CA LEU A 68 -4.44 8.36 1.74
C LEU A 68 -4.73 9.55 2.66
N LYS A 69 -5.00 9.30 3.95
CA LYS A 69 -5.25 10.34 4.95
C LYS A 69 -3.99 11.15 5.26
N SER A 70 -2.82 10.52 5.31
CA SER A 70 -1.56 11.23 5.58
C SER A 70 -1.22 12.25 4.49
N GLY A 71 -1.62 12.00 3.24
CA GLY A 71 -1.46 12.92 2.11
C GLY A 71 -2.65 13.82 1.85
N ASN A 72 -3.67 13.80 2.71
CA ASN A 72 -4.95 14.50 2.54
C ASN A 72 -5.54 14.27 1.14
N MET A 73 -5.52 13.03 0.65
CA MET A 73 -5.78 12.72 -0.76
C MET A 73 -7.28 12.74 -1.09
N VAL A 74 -7.61 13.34 -2.23
CA VAL A 74 -8.90 13.21 -2.92
C VAL A 74 -8.77 12.13 -4.00
N ASN A 75 -9.76 11.23 -4.08
CA ASN A 75 -9.86 10.21 -5.11
C ASN A 75 -10.97 10.58 -6.10
N ASP A 76 -10.60 11.04 -7.30
CA ASP A 76 -11.52 11.26 -8.40
C ASP A 76 -11.68 9.94 -9.17
N LEU A 77 -12.78 9.24 -8.91
CA LEU A 77 -13.08 7.94 -9.53
C LEU A 77 -13.58 8.07 -10.98
N HIS A 78 -14.05 9.24 -11.40
CA HIS A 78 -14.46 9.45 -12.78
C HIS A 78 -13.24 9.60 -13.70
N GLN A 79 -12.24 10.36 -13.25
CA GLN A 79 -10.98 10.54 -13.98
C GLN A 79 -9.95 9.46 -13.66
N MET A 80 -10.20 8.62 -12.65
CA MET A 80 -9.23 7.68 -12.09
C MET A 80 -7.93 8.36 -11.65
N GLN A 81 -8.06 9.47 -10.93
CA GLN A 81 -6.97 10.31 -10.45
C GLN A 81 -6.97 10.43 -8.92
N MET A 82 -5.78 10.65 -8.38
CA MET A 82 -5.57 10.98 -6.96
C MET A 82 -4.73 12.24 -6.88
N TYR A 83 -5.14 13.19 -6.05
CA TYR A 83 -4.44 14.44 -5.82
C TYR A 83 -4.63 14.92 -4.37
N PRO A 84 -3.68 15.70 -3.80
CA PRO A 84 -3.87 16.30 -2.49
C PRO A 84 -5.10 17.23 -2.51
N ALA A 85 -5.91 17.23 -1.46
CA ALA A 85 -6.96 18.21 -1.33
C ALA A 85 -6.34 19.61 -1.29
N ASN A 86 -6.88 20.51 -2.11
CA ASN A 86 -6.54 21.92 -2.00
C ASN A 86 -7.02 22.41 -0.63
N ILE A 87 -6.07 22.85 0.20
CA ILE A 87 -6.35 23.57 1.41
C ILE A 87 -6.34 25.04 0.98
N ASP A 88 -7.53 25.60 0.76
CA ASP A 88 -7.70 27.05 0.65
C ASP A 88 -7.34 27.74 1.98
#